data_AF-A0AAW5UR00-F1
#
_entry.id   AF-A0AAW5UR00-F1
#
_cell.length_a   1.000
_cell.length_b   1.000
_cell.length_c   1.000
_cell.angle_alpha   90.00
_cell.angle_beta   90.00
_cell.angle_gamma   90.00
#
_symmetry.space_group_name_H-M   'P 1'
#
loop_
_entity.id
_entity.type
_entity.pdbx_description
1 polymer ?
#
loop_
_entity_poly.entity_id
_entity_poly.type
_entity_poly.pdbx_seq_one_letter_code
_entity_poly.pdbx_strand_id
1 'polypeptide(L)'
;MNYDEVKLRRLIGKCQWTFAKTMPTCPHEYIVRNKCALSDEEFVFFVQSQREFGVPQQWWKYNFPYLHIDGYKYWTMGDTIENTTIINRAKDDNSQIHIVEQQSVEQQSVEQQSQKDKLTLSITTIGDLLLRQTISNGGEHINGVNLSIPIYQRPYKWTARNAIQLLDDIIEAMNENKESYRVGTLILHRASSQDSYDIVDGLQRIITFSLLLKALGKNDIAFLQQKLYDNEYNARNISNNYRALERRISKPDLKESQQQKEDYYVKERECRRLEEFVENRCELIVVVTSDVSEAFQFFDSQNARGKALYPHDLLKAYHLREMIGIEENEVERIVKGWEQISQSGLADFFGNYLYRIKEWVNGNRAEVLDERNIHMFKGITRSARTPYAQFYKSAYCYADMVNSSAMPFVSGTRNINAFQLDAPIIAGKPFFEYTKHYYAILKDIRDNSKYEGFYINDNIIVKTLDRYFKKGVGNGIARLLFDTSVLLYVDRFCPESYPTKEDMELFEQFVVYAFVWAYSLRAQYTNLGWLSAQNFIMETNENLKNSFNMYKLIARQDTPTTLLSVLADKLTPLSDSDIKDGKKNGRINAKNLDGHDGDGVYLNYLHFFNVNRFL
;
A
#
# COMPACT_ATOMS: atom_id res chain seq x y z
N MET A 1 33.02 3.27 -10.58
CA MET A 1 33.77 4.53 -10.79
C MET A 1 33.78 5.24 -9.45
N ASN A 2 34.92 5.24 -8.74
CA ASN A 2 35.03 5.87 -7.44
C ASN A 2 35.41 7.34 -7.60
N TYR A 3 34.56 8.26 -7.18
CA TYR A 3 34.99 9.64 -6.93
C TYR A 3 35.68 9.70 -5.55
N ASP A 4 36.56 10.68 -5.34
CA ASP A 4 37.31 10.82 -4.07
C ASP A 4 36.41 11.42 -2.98
N GLU A 5 35.47 10.59 -2.50
CA GLU A 5 34.50 10.94 -1.47
C GLU A 5 35.18 11.32 -0.15
N VAL A 6 36.31 10.69 0.17
CA VAL A 6 37.13 11.00 1.36
C VAL A 6 37.63 12.45 1.28
N LYS A 7 38.11 12.88 0.12
CA LYS A 7 38.51 14.28 -0.10
C LYS A 7 37.31 15.22 0.00
N LEU A 8 36.16 14.91 -0.60
CA LEU A 8 34.97 15.77 -0.51
C LEU A 8 34.44 15.93 0.93
N ARG A 9 34.37 14.84 1.71
CA ARG A 9 34.00 14.88 3.13
C ARG A 9 34.96 15.77 3.93
N ARG A 10 36.26 15.70 3.65
CA ARG A 10 37.27 16.59 4.23
C ARG A 10 37.04 18.06 3.86
N LEU A 11 36.70 18.35 2.59
CA LEU A 11 36.41 19.73 2.14
C LEU A 11 35.13 20.27 2.79
N ILE A 12 34.07 19.47 2.85
CA ILE A 12 32.80 19.81 3.52
C ILE A 12 33.06 20.16 4.99
N GLY A 13 33.88 19.38 5.69
CA GLY A 13 34.24 19.61 7.09
C GLY A 13 35.02 20.91 7.34
N LYS A 14 35.75 21.43 6.34
CA LYS A 14 36.40 22.75 6.43
C LYS A 14 35.41 23.91 6.33
N CYS A 15 34.25 23.70 5.72
CA CYS A 15 33.34 24.77 5.34
C CYS A 15 32.43 25.21 6.50
N GLN A 16 32.35 26.52 6.71
CA GLN A 16 31.30 27.16 7.52
C GLN A 16 30.15 27.57 6.62
N TRP A 17 28.96 27.02 6.87
CA TRP A 17 27.81 27.15 6.00
C TRP A 17 26.90 28.28 6.45
N THR A 18 26.45 29.11 5.52
CA THR A 18 25.59 30.26 5.79
C THR A 18 24.15 29.92 5.41
N PHE A 19 23.22 30.02 6.37
CA PHE A 19 21.80 29.81 6.10
C PHE A 19 21.22 30.91 5.20
N ALA A 20 20.53 30.53 4.12
CA ALA A 20 19.94 31.45 3.16
C ALA A 20 18.61 32.04 3.69
N LYS A 21 18.59 33.36 3.93
CA LYS A 21 17.37 34.08 4.40
C LYS A 21 16.38 34.43 3.28
N THR A 22 16.79 34.25 2.02
CA THR A 22 16.07 34.77 0.84
C THR A 22 15.01 33.84 0.27
N MET A 23 14.92 32.57 0.73
CA MET A 23 13.90 31.60 0.31
C MET A 23 13.32 30.81 1.49
N PRO A 24 12.26 31.29 2.17
CA PRO A 24 11.66 30.61 3.32
C PRO A 24 11.07 29.24 3.00
N THR A 25 10.63 29.04 1.75
CA THR A 25 9.98 27.82 1.27
C THR A 25 10.96 26.72 0.83
N CYS A 26 12.27 27.02 0.78
CA CYS A 26 13.31 26.03 0.50
C CYS A 26 14.52 26.31 1.41
N PRO A 27 14.48 25.88 2.68
CA PRO A 27 15.55 26.14 3.63
C PRO A 27 16.83 25.44 3.16
N HIS A 28 17.87 26.22 2.87
CA HIS A 28 19.17 25.75 2.44
C HIS A 28 20.30 26.62 3.00
N GLU A 29 21.51 26.11 2.94
CA GLU A 29 22.73 26.79 3.35
C GLU A 29 23.70 26.88 2.16
N TYR A 30 24.65 27.79 2.20
CA TYR A 30 25.61 27.96 1.10
C TYR A 30 26.99 28.41 1.58
N ILE A 31 27.98 28.22 0.71
CA ILE A 31 29.31 28.81 0.79
C ILE A 31 29.59 29.65 -0.46
N VAL A 32 30.44 30.67 -0.32
CA VAL A 32 30.85 31.56 -1.42
C VAL A 32 32.34 31.37 -1.69
N ARG A 33 32.71 31.15 -2.96
CA ARG A 33 34.06 30.80 -3.43
C ARG A 33 35.17 31.63 -2.77
N ASN A 34 35.03 32.95 -2.74
CA ASN A 34 36.04 33.88 -2.20
C ASN A 34 35.86 34.20 -0.69
N LYS A 35 34.95 33.51 0.01
CA LYS A 35 34.65 33.74 1.44
C LYS A 35 34.56 32.44 2.25
N CYS A 36 34.94 31.32 1.66
CA CYS A 36 34.94 30.02 2.32
C CYS A 36 36.36 29.59 2.67
N ALA A 37 36.49 28.50 3.44
CA ALA A 37 37.78 27.97 3.88
C ALA A 37 38.48 27.10 2.81
N LEU A 38 37.88 26.94 1.63
CA LEU A 38 38.45 26.16 0.53
C LEU A 38 39.39 27.04 -0.30
N SER A 39 40.51 26.47 -0.78
CA SER A 39 41.26 27.10 -1.87
C SER A 39 40.42 27.14 -3.16
N ASP A 40 40.83 27.96 -4.13
CA ASP A 40 40.13 28.03 -5.42
C ASP A 40 40.09 26.66 -6.13
N GLU A 41 41.21 25.92 -6.07
CA GLU A 41 41.33 24.57 -6.60
C GLU A 41 40.41 23.57 -5.88
N GLU A 42 40.29 23.67 -4.55
CA GLU A 42 39.40 22.83 -3.75
C GLU A 42 37.92 23.13 -4.03
N PHE A 43 37.58 24.40 -4.21
CA PHE A 43 36.22 24.82 -4.56
C PHE A 43 35.85 24.32 -5.97
N VAL A 44 36.74 24.48 -6.95
CA VAL A 44 36.57 24.00 -8.32
C VAL A 44 36.42 22.47 -8.34
N PHE A 45 37.25 21.75 -7.58
CA PHE A 45 37.12 20.29 -7.45
C PHE A 45 35.75 19.88 -6.92
N PHE A 46 35.20 20.60 -5.94
CA PHE A 46 33.86 20.33 -5.40
C PHE A 46 32.78 20.60 -6.47
N VAL A 47 32.85 21.70 -7.21
CA VAL A 47 31.91 22.00 -8.31
C VAL A 47 32.00 20.95 -9.43
N GLN A 48 33.20 20.51 -9.80
CA GLN A 48 33.42 19.46 -10.80
C GLN A 48 32.83 18.12 -10.35
N SER A 49 33.06 17.75 -9.10
CA SER A 49 32.50 16.52 -8.53
C SER A 49 30.98 16.51 -8.55
N GLN A 50 30.33 17.67 -8.32
CA GLN A 50 28.89 17.78 -8.46
C GLN A 50 28.42 17.55 -9.90
N ARG A 51 29.13 18.09 -10.90
CA ARG A 51 28.72 17.94 -12.31
C ARG A 51 28.94 16.54 -12.85
N GLU A 52 30.01 15.88 -12.42
CA GLU A 52 30.40 14.57 -12.92
C GLU A 52 29.65 13.43 -12.22
N PHE A 53 29.41 13.55 -10.91
CA PHE A 53 28.85 12.47 -10.08
C PHE A 53 27.49 12.81 -9.48
N GLY A 54 26.98 14.03 -9.68
CA GLY A 54 25.67 14.42 -9.16
C GLY A 54 24.52 13.79 -9.94
N VAL A 55 23.47 13.43 -9.21
CA VAL A 55 22.22 12.92 -9.80
C VAL A 55 21.42 14.10 -10.36
N PRO A 56 21.02 14.10 -11.64
CA PRO A 56 20.24 15.19 -12.20
C PRO A 56 18.85 15.25 -11.55
N GLN A 57 18.51 16.39 -10.95
CA GLN A 57 17.18 16.63 -10.39
C GLN A 57 16.55 17.90 -10.99
N GLN A 58 15.24 17.83 -11.21
CA GLN A 58 14.48 18.93 -11.77
C GLN A 58 14.21 20.00 -10.71
N TRP A 59 14.71 21.21 -10.96
CA TRP A 59 14.38 22.42 -10.24
C TRP A 59 13.66 23.41 -11.17
N TRP A 60 12.35 23.53 -10.99
CA TRP A 60 11.47 24.33 -11.85
C TRP A 60 11.53 23.82 -13.32
N LYS A 61 12.10 24.60 -14.25
CA LYS A 61 12.28 24.21 -15.66
C LYS A 61 13.70 23.74 -16.00
N TYR A 62 14.60 23.65 -15.02
CA TYR A 62 16.02 23.33 -15.22
C TYR A 62 16.38 22.04 -14.49
N ASN A 63 17.37 21.30 -15.03
CA ASN A 63 17.94 20.14 -14.35
C ASN A 63 19.34 20.51 -13.86
N PHE A 64 19.57 20.40 -12.56
CA PHE A 64 20.88 20.58 -11.95
C PHE A 64 21.36 19.25 -11.38
N PRO A 65 22.67 18.96 -11.45
CA PRO A 65 23.22 17.78 -10.80
C PRO A 65 23.36 18.03 -9.29
N TYR A 66 22.76 17.16 -8.49
CA TYR A 66 22.84 17.18 -7.03
C TYR A 66 23.76 16.08 -6.53
N LEU A 67 24.79 16.46 -5.78
CA LEU A 67 25.68 15.50 -5.13
C LEU A 67 25.16 15.19 -3.74
N HIS A 68 25.13 13.91 -3.35
CA HIS A 68 24.57 13.46 -2.08
C HIS A 68 25.67 12.89 -1.19
N ILE A 69 25.95 13.54 -0.06
CA ILE A 69 27.00 13.13 0.89
C ILE A 69 26.52 13.38 2.32
N ASP A 70 26.60 12.37 3.17
CA ASP A 70 26.31 12.44 4.62
C ASP A 70 24.95 13.07 4.98
N GLY A 71 23.89 12.71 4.26
CA GLY A 71 22.54 13.19 4.52
C GLY A 71 22.25 14.62 4.05
N TYR A 72 23.15 15.19 3.24
CA TYR A 72 22.98 16.49 2.59
C TYR A 72 23.06 16.35 1.07
N LYS A 73 22.25 17.14 0.37
CA LYS A 73 22.35 17.33 -1.09
C LYS A 73 23.04 18.66 -1.38
N TYR A 74 23.97 18.67 -2.33
CA TYR A 74 24.81 19.81 -2.71
C TYR A 74 24.60 20.16 -4.18
N TRP A 75 24.48 21.44 -4.52
CA TRP A 75 24.28 21.86 -5.91
C TRP A 75 24.80 23.27 -6.22
N THR A 76 24.90 23.56 -7.52
CA THR A 76 25.20 24.89 -8.09
C THR A 76 24.09 25.29 -9.07
N MET A 77 24.00 26.57 -9.44
CA MET A 77 22.92 27.10 -10.31
C MET A 77 23.23 27.04 -11.82
N GLY A 78 24.15 26.15 -12.24
CA GLY A 78 24.39 25.82 -13.66
C GLY A 78 25.22 26.82 -14.47
N ASP A 79 26.00 27.69 -13.84
CA ASP A 79 26.98 28.55 -14.53
C ASP A 79 28.17 27.72 -15.08
N THR A 80 29.17 28.32 -15.75
CA THR A 80 30.43 27.60 -16.05
C THR A 80 31.23 27.34 -14.77
N ILE A 81 32.19 26.40 -14.79
CA ILE A 81 32.99 26.09 -13.60
C ILE A 81 33.76 27.35 -13.15
N GLU A 82 34.27 28.11 -14.11
CA GLU A 82 35.04 29.34 -13.90
C GLU A 82 34.19 30.43 -13.22
N ASN A 83 32.91 30.53 -13.59
CA ASN A 83 32.00 31.56 -13.10
C ASN A 83 31.17 31.12 -11.88
N THR A 84 31.20 29.83 -11.51
CA THR A 84 30.48 29.34 -10.34
C THR A 84 31.07 29.95 -9.07
N THR A 85 30.26 30.71 -8.34
CA THR A 85 30.66 31.42 -7.11
C THR A 85 30.03 30.88 -5.83
N ILE A 86 29.00 30.05 -5.93
CA ILE A 86 28.21 29.55 -4.79
C ILE A 86 28.01 28.04 -4.91
N ILE A 87 28.25 27.32 -3.82
CA ILE A 87 27.79 25.95 -3.61
C ILE A 87 26.71 25.98 -2.54
N ASN A 88 25.56 25.42 -2.85
CA ASN A 88 24.43 25.28 -1.93
C ASN A 88 24.39 23.88 -1.32
N ARG A 89 23.78 23.75 -0.15
CA ARG A 89 23.41 22.47 0.46
C ARG A 89 22.06 22.55 1.17
N ALA A 90 21.37 21.43 1.27
CA ALA A 90 20.20 21.26 2.12
C ALA A 90 20.20 19.85 2.70
N LYS A 91 19.47 19.64 3.80
CA LYS A 91 19.23 18.28 4.30
C LYS A 91 18.49 17.50 3.23
N ASP A 92 18.93 16.25 3.05
CA ASP A 92 18.34 15.35 2.08
C ASP A 92 17.34 14.45 2.79
N ASP A 93 16.05 14.77 2.63
CA ASP A 93 14.93 14.01 3.21
C ASP A 93 14.83 12.58 2.65
N ASN A 94 15.59 12.27 1.58
CA ASN A 94 15.70 10.96 0.94
C ASN A 94 16.96 10.17 1.32
N SER A 95 17.70 10.59 2.36
CA SER A 95 19.02 10.05 2.73
C SER A 95 19.06 8.58 3.23
N GLN A 96 18.01 7.79 3.05
CA GLN A 96 18.06 6.33 3.22
C GLN A 96 18.42 5.56 1.94
N ILE A 97 18.71 6.24 0.82
CA ILE A 97 18.87 5.58 -0.49
C ILE A 97 20.33 5.37 -0.93
N HIS A 98 21.33 5.90 -0.22
CA HIS A 98 22.74 5.61 -0.53
C HIS A 98 23.57 5.27 0.72
N ILE A 99 23.32 4.08 1.26
CA ILE A 99 24.31 3.31 2.05
C ILE A 99 24.40 1.93 1.38
N VAL A 100 24.91 1.90 0.17
CA VAL A 100 25.46 0.67 -0.41
C VAL A 100 26.74 1.10 -1.10
N GLU A 101 27.83 0.43 -0.73
CA GLU A 101 29.21 0.61 -1.17
C GLU A 101 30.08 1.51 -0.27
N GLN A 102 31.14 0.87 0.24
CA GLN A 102 32.26 1.39 1.04
C GLN A 102 32.12 1.36 2.57
N GLN A 103 32.06 0.14 3.11
CA GLN A 103 32.86 -0.18 4.29
C GLN A 103 33.92 -1.22 3.90
N SER A 104 35.16 -0.75 3.73
CA SER A 104 36.36 -1.55 3.98
C SER A 104 37.55 -0.60 4.00
N VAL A 105 38.05 -0.34 5.20
CA VAL A 105 39.47 -0.41 5.61
C VAL A 105 39.56 0.22 7.01
N GLU A 106 40.31 -0.47 7.88
CA GLU A 106 40.61 -0.18 9.29
C GLU A 106 39.62 -0.70 10.35
N GLN A 107 39.79 -1.98 10.72
CA GLN A 107 40.43 -2.34 12.00
C GLN A 107 40.60 -3.87 12.10
N GLN A 108 41.86 -4.30 11.96
CA GLN A 108 42.31 -5.63 12.34
C GLN A 108 42.16 -5.79 13.86
N SER A 109 41.14 -6.53 14.30
CA SER A 109 41.16 -7.38 15.51
C SER A 109 39.74 -7.82 15.97
N VAL A 110 38.84 -8.26 15.09
CA VAL A 110 37.60 -8.99 15.48
C VAL A 110 37.17 -9.96 14.36
N GLU A 111 38.06 -10.85 13.92
CA GLU A 111 37.89 -11.59 12.66
C GLU A 111 37.24 -12.99 12.79
N GLN A 112 36.57 -13.32 13.90
CA GLN A 112 35.97 -14.66 14.07
C GLN A 112 34.47 -14.70 14.38
N GLN A 113 33.73 -13.58 14.35
CA GLN A 113 32.30 -13.62 14.69
C GLN A 113 31.33 -12.82 13.79
N SER A 114 31.79 -12.04 12.79
CA SER A 114 30.91 -11.17 11.98
C SER A 114 30.59 -11.68 10.57
N GLN A 115 30.86 -12.94 10.24
CA GLN A 115 30.71 -13.46 8.86
C GLN A 115 29.28 -13.92 8.51
N LYS A 116 28.29 -13.75 9.40
CA LYS A 116 26.94 -14.35 9.27
C LYS A 116 25.84 -13.46 8.71
N ASP A 117 26.05 -12.15 8.59
CA ASP A 117 25.00 -11.19 8.18
C ASP A 117 25.40 -10.43 6.92
N LYS A 118 25.54 -11.15 5.80
CA LYS A 118 25.83 -10.53 4.50
C LYS A 118 24.72 -10.83 3.50
N LEU A 119 24.09 -9.76 3.00
CA LEU A 119 23.26 -9.79 1.80
C LEU A 119 24.02 -10.49 0.67
N THR A 120 23.43 -11.53 0.09
CA THR A 120 24.02 -12.30 -1.00
C THR A 120 23.17 -12.12 -2.26
N LEU A 121 23.77 -11.54 -3.30
CA LEU A 121 23.17 -11.43 -4.63
C LEU A 121 23.78 -12.49 -5.53
N SER A 122 22.94 -13.28 -6.18
CA SER A 122 23.33 -14.46 -6.95
C SER A 122 22.54 -14.58 -8.25
N ILE A 123 23.01 -15.40 -9.19
CA ILE A 123 22.24 -15.81 -10.38
C ILE A 123 22.16 -17.34 -10.41
N THR A 124 20.96 -17.89 -10.30
CA THR A 124 20.79 -19.35 -10.32
C THR A 124 19.90 -19.79 -11.48
N THR A 125 20.15 -20.99 -12.00
CA THR A 125 19.24 -21.62 -12.95
C THR A 125 18.03 -22.22 -12.23
N ILE A 126 16.93 -22.42 -12.95
CA ILE A 126 15.74 -23.09 -12.41
C ILE A 126 16.08 -24.54 -12.00
N GLY A 127 16.92 -25.24 -12.77
CA GLY A 127 17.38 -26.59 -12.44
C GLY A 127 18.23 -26.63 -11.17
N ASP A 128 19.16 -25.68 -11.01
CA ASP A 128 19.97 -25.58 -9.78
C ASP A 128 19.09 -25.38 -8.55
N LEU A 129 18.11 -24.48 -8.66
CA LEU A 129 17.24 -24.11 -7.55
C LEU A 129 16.23 -25.21 -7.18
N LEU A 130 15.48 -25.72 -8.16
CA LEU A 130 14.33 -26.60 -7.91
C LEU A 130 14.66 -28.09 -7.91
N LEU A 131 15.68 -28.51 -8.67
CA LEU A 131 16.06 -29.92 -8.78
C LEU A 131 17.29 -30.25 -7.93
N ARG A 132 18.28 -29.36 -7.89
CA ARG A 132 19.55 -29.58 -7.17
C ARG A 132 19.60 -28.92 -5.78
N GLN A 133 18.64 -28.06 -5.45
CA GLN A 133 18.59 -27.32 -4.18
C GLN A 133 19.87 -26.51 -3.92
N THR A 134 20.31 -25.80 -4.96
CA THR A 134 21.52 -24.99 -4.95
C THR A 134 21.25 -23.59 -5.50
N ILE A 135 21.99 -22.60 -5.03
CA ILE A 135 22.06 -21.27 -5.65
C ILE A 135 23.49 -21.08 -6.16
N SER A 136 23.61 -20.96 -7.49
CA SER A 136 24.90 -20.81 -8.17
C SER A 136 25.42 -19.36 -8.05
N ASN A 137 26.52 -19.18 -7.32
CA ASN A 137 27.20 -17.92 -7.00
C ASN A 137 27.85 -17.13 -8.14
N GLY A 138 27.70 -17.47 -9.44
CA GLY A 138 28.72 -17.12 -10.44
C GLY A 138 30.18 -17.37 -9.95
N GLY A 139 30.35 -18.28 -8.97
CA GLY A 139 31.26 -18.20 -7.81
C GLY A 139 30.83 -19.25 -6.76
N GLU A 140 31.07 -19.05 -5.44
CA GLU A 140 30.75 -20.06 -4.41
C GLU A 140 29.26 -20.49 -4.40
N HIS A 141 29.03 -21.80 -4.38
CA HIS A 141 27.69 -22.40 -4.39
C HIS A 141 27.09 -22.44 -2.99
N ILE A 142 25.85 -21.95 -2.85
CA ILE A 142 25.04 -22.22 -1.67
C ILE A 142 24.34 -23.57 -1.90
N ASN A 143 24.70 -24.57 -1.10
CA ASN A 143 24.08 -25.90 -1.14
C ASN A 143 23.01 -26.05 -0.07
N GLY A 144 22.11 -27.02 -0.25
CA GLY A 144 21.07 -27.32 0.75
C GLY A 144 19.98 -26.25 0.86
N VAL A 145 19.64 -25.62 -0.27
CA VAL A 145 18.62 -24.56 -0.31
C VAL A 145 17.23 -25.21 -0.27
N ASN A 146 16.67 -25.34 0.93
CA ASN A 146 15.28 -25.78 1.10
C ASN A 146 14.35 -24.56 1.08
N LEU A 147 13.61 -24.40 -0.02
CA LEU A 147 12.64 -23.31 -0.16
C LEU A 147 11.39 -23.57 0.69
N SER A 148 11.03 -22.62 1.55
CA SER A 148 9.80 -22.63 2.34
C SER A 148 8.82 -21.58 1.83
N ILE A 149 7.52 -21.87 1.97
CA ILE A 149 6.44 -20.94 1.65
C ILE A 149 5.89 -20.38 2.97
N PRO A 150 6.22 -19.12 3.32
CA PRO A 150 5.75 -18.53 4.56
C PRO A 150 4.25 -18.27 4.52
N ILE A 151 3.60 -18.35 5.67
CA ILE A 151 2.14 -18.18 5.79
C ILE A 151 1.64 -16.79 5.38
N TYR A 152 2.53 -15.79 5.39
CA TYR A 152 2.23 -14.44 4.98
C TYR A 152 2.14 -14.25 3.46
N GLN A 153 2.61 -15.22 2.68
CA GLN A 153 2.54 -15.15 1.23
C GLN A 153 1.08 -15.17 0.74
N ARG A 154 0.82 -14.45 -0.35
CA ARG A 154 -0.50 -14.47 -0.99
C ARG A 154 -0.77 -15.83 -1.67
N PRO A 155 -2.04 -16.22 -1.85
CA PRO A 155 -2.36 -17.44 -2.61
C PRO A 155 -1.80 -17.40 -4.03
N TYR A 156 -1.67 -18.55 -4.68
CA TYR A 156 -1.35 -18.67 -6.09
C TYR A 156 -2.49 -18.11 -6.95
N LYS A 157 -2.31 -16.88 -7.47
CA LYS A 157 -3.31 -16.13 -8.25
C LYS A 157 -3.07 -16.19 -9.76
N TRP A 158 -1.90 -16.67 -10.20
CA TRP A 158 -1.64 -16.83 -11.64
C TRP A 158 -2.67 -17.77 -12.26
N THR A 159 -3.28 -17.31 -13.35
CA THR A 159 -4.24 -18.09 -14.12
C THR A 159 -3.54 -18.88 -15.21
N ALA A 160 -4.25 -19.78 -15.88
CA ALA A 160 -3.71 -20.52 -17.03
C ALA A 160 -3.15 -19.58 -18.10
N ARG A 161 -3.77 -18.40 -18.31
CA ARG A 161 -3.24 -17.38 -19.22
C ARG A 161 -1.82 -16.94 -18.83
N ASN A 162 -1.56 -16.71 -17.54
CA ASN A 162 -0.23 -16.31 -17.07
C ASN A 162 0.79 -17.44 -17.22
N ALA A 163 0.41 -18.68 -16.86
CA ALA A 163 1.28 -19.83 -16.98
C ALA A 163 1.63 -20.15 -18.45
N ILE A 164 0.66 -20.04 -19.35
CA ILE A 164 0.86 -20.27 -20.78
C ILE A 164 1.69 -19.15 -21.40
N GLN A 165 1.46 -17.89 -21.02
CA GLN A 165 2.32 -16.79 -21.47
C GLN A 165 3.78 -17.03 -21.08
N LEU A 166 4.05 -17.42 -19.82
CA LEU A 166 5.41 -17.75 -19.40
C LEU A 166 6.02 -18.88 -20.24
N LEU A 167 5.24 -19.93 -20.52
CA LEU A 167 5.69 -21.04 -21.37
C LEU A 167 6.01 -20.57 -22.80
N ASP A 168 5.16 -19.72 -23.37
CA ASP A 168 5.34 -19.19 -24.71
C ASP A 168 6.60 -18.31 -24.79
N ASP A 169 6.84 -17.45 -23.79
CA ASP A 169 8.04 -16.61 -23.71
C ASP A 169 9.32 -17.47 -23.61
N ILE A 170 9.28 -18.59 -22.87
CA ILE A 170 10.41 -19.54 -22.77
C ILE A 170 10.66 -20.24 -24.12
N ILE A 171 9.59 -20.69 -24.79
CA ILE A 171 9.69 -21.33 -26.11
C ILE A 171 10.25 -20.36 -27.14
N GLU A 172 9.81 -19.10 -27.13
CA GLU A 172 10.34 -18.04 -27.98
C GLU A 172 11.84 -17.83 -27.72
N ALA A 173 12.25 -17.65 -26.46
CA ALA A 173 13.65 -17.50 -26.09
C ALA A 173 14.52 -18.70 -26.52
N MET A 174 13.99 -19.92 -26.38
CA MET A 174 14.65 -21.14 -26.83
C MET A 174 14.81 -21.18 -28.36
N ASN A 175 13.78 -20.79 -29.10
CA ASN A 175 13.80 -20.79 -30.57
C ASN A 175 14.70 -19.69 -31.15
N GLU A 176 14.85 -18.57 -30.44
CA GLU A 176 15.82 -17.52 -30.74
C GLU A 176 17.27 -17.92 -30.38
N ASN A 177 17.49 -19.11 -29.81
CA ASN A 177 18.78 -19.59 -29.32
C ASN A 177 19.44 -18.62 -28.34
N LYS A 178 18.67 -17.97 -27.46
CA LYS A 178 19.22 -17.13 -26.40
C LYS A 178 20.11 -17.98 -25.48
N GLU A 179 21.30 -17.47 -25.15
CA GLU A 179 22.23 -18.15 -24.24
C GLU A 179 21.66 -18.28 -22.82
N SER A 180 20.88 -17.31 -22.36
CA SER A 180 20.11 -17.40 -21.13
C SER A 180 18.83 -16.58 -21.23
N TYR A 181 17.81 -17.00 -20.47
CA TYR A 181 16.54 -16.32 -20.36
C TYR A 181 16.30 -15.93 -18.90
N ARG A 182 16.39 -14.63 -18.60
CA ARG A 182 16.21 -14.11 -17.24
C ARG A 182 14.73 -14.00 -16.91
N VAL A 183 14.24 -14.88 -16.03
CA VAL A 183 12.82 -14.97 -15.65
C VAL A 183 12.45 -14.05 -14.46
N GLY A 184 13.43 -13.27 -13.99
CA GLY A 184 13.32 -12.15 -13.05
C GLY A 184 14.00 -12.42 -11.71
N THR A 185 13.54 -11.78 -10.63
CA THR A 185 14.14 -11.89 -9.29
C THR A 185 13.38 -12.84 -8.35
N LEU A 186 14.10 -13.54 -7.47
CA LEU A 186 13.63 -14.29 -6.31
C LEU A 186 14.26 -13.66 -5.06
N ILE A 187 13.44 -13.30 -4.07
CA ILE A 187 13.93 -12.75 -2.80
C ILE A 187 13.70 -13.80 -1.72
N LEU A 188 14.76 -14.17 -1.02
CA LEU A 188 14.78 -15.20 0.02
C LEU A 188 15.25 -14.60 1.35
N HIS A 189 14.55 -14.95 2.41
CA HIS A 189 14.98 -14.74 3.77
C HIS A 189 15.52 -16.07 4.33
N ARG A 190 16.78 -16.07 4.77
CA ARG A 190 17.38 -17.25 5.40
C ARG A 190 17.00 -17.26 6.88
N ALA A 191 16.13 -18.20 7.27
CA ALA A 191 15.74 -18.36 8.66
C ALA A 191 16.95 -18.73 9.54
N SER A 192 16.87 -18.47 10.85
CA SER A 192 17.96 -18.74 11.78
C SER A 192 18.31 -20.24 11.89
N SER A 193 17.39 -21.13 11.52
CA SER A 193 17.67 -22.54 11.25
C SER A 193 18.38 -22.65 9.89
N GLN A 194 19.61 -23.18 9.88
CA GLN A 194 20.58 -23.01 8.79
C GLN A 194 20.14 -23.49 7.39
N ASP A 195 19.01 -24.19 7.27
CA ASP A 195 18.61 -24.92 6.07
C ASP A 195 17.30 -24.42 5.41
N SER A 196 16.58 -23.44 5.98
CA SER A 196 15.29 -22.99 5.43
C SER A 196 15.37 -21.58 4.81
N TYR A 197 14.86 -21.46 3.59
CA TYR A 197 14.84 -20.22 2.81
C TYR A 197 13.40 -19.80 2.50
N ASP A 198 12.91 -18.85 3.28
CA ASP A 198 11.57 -18.30 3.16
C ASP A 198 11.46 -17.44 1.90
N ILE A 199 10.55 -17.80 1.00
CA ILE A 199 10.27 -16.99 -0.18
C ILE A 199 9.56 -15.70 0.24
N VAL A 200 10.20 -14.56 0.01
CA VAL A 200 9.65 -13.21 0.23
C VAL A 200 9.04 -12.65 -1.05
N ASP A 201 9.68 -12.89 -2.20
CA ASP A 201 9.12 -12.55 -3.52
C ASP A 201 9.40 -13.65 -4.55
N GLY A 202 8.54 -13.75 -5.57
CA GLY A 202 8.73 -14.69 -6.68
C GLY A 202 7.93 -15.99 -6.58
N LEU A 203 7.15 -16.18 -5.51
CA LEU A 203 6.40 -17.42 -5.24
C LEU A 203 5.57 -17.91 -6.44
N GLN A 204 4.84 -17.01 -7.12
CA GLN A 204 3.98 -17.36 -8.25
C GLN A 204 4.79 -17.99 -9.40
N ARG A 205 5.99 -17.47 -9.68
CA ARG A 205 6.90 -17.99 -10.71
C ARG A 205 7.45 -19.34 -10.29
N ILE A 206 7.93 -19.47 -9.05
CA ILE A 206 8.50 -20.73 -8.54
C ILE A 206 7.47 -21.87 -8.56
N ILE A 207 6.22 -21.61 -8.16
CA ILE A 207 5.13 -22.59 -8.30
C ILE A 207 4.95 -22.96 -9.78
N THR A 208 4.87 -21.99 -10.69
CA THR A 208 4.63 -22.24 -12.12
C THR A 208 5.76 -23.05 -12.76
N PHE A 209 7.02 -22.73 -12.47
CA PHE A 209 8.18 -23.50 -12.95
C PHE A 209 8.17 -24.92 -12.40
N SER A 210 7.81 -25.10 -11.12
CA SER A 210 7.69 -26.43 -10.52
C SER A 210 6.60 -27.27 -11.20
N LEU A 211 5.46 -26.65 -11.55
CA LEU A 211 4.40 -27.32 -12.31
C LEU A 211 4.82 -27.65 -13.74
N LEU A 212 5.57 -26.76 -14.41
CA LEU A 212 6.10 -26.99 -15.75
C LEU A 212 7.11 -28.14 -15.78
N LEU A 213 8.09 -28.14 -14.87
CA LEU A 213 9.06 -29.22 -14.72
C LEU A 213 8.38 -30.56 -14.43
N LYS A 214 7.36 -30.56 -13.56
CA LYS A 214 6.55 -31.75 -13.30
C LYS A 214 5.86 -32.25 -14.56
N ALA A 215 5.24 -31.35 -15.31
CA ALA A 215 4.56 -31.71 -16.55
C ALA A 215 5.57 -32.22 -17.62
N LEU A 216 6.82 -31.75 -17.61
CA LEU A 216 7.92 -32.25 -18.45
C LEU A 216 8.50 -33.60 -17.97
N GLY A 217 8.04 -34.13 -16.83
CA GLY A 217 8.41 -35.46 -16.33
C GLY A 217 9.33 -35.46 -15.11
N LYS A 218 9.63 -34.31 -14.50
CA LYS A 218 10.42 -34.23 -13.26
C LYS A 218 9.53 -34.44 -12.04
N ASN A 219 9.62 -35.62 -11.44
CA ASN A 219 8.77 -35.99 -10.31
C ASN A 219 9.36 -35.61 -8.95
N ASP A 220 10.68 -35.51 -8.85
CA ASP A 220 11.41 -35.32 -7.59
C ASP A 220 11.69 -33.85 -7.25
N ILE A 221 10.64 -33.02 -7.29
CA ILE A 221 10.73 -31.58 -6.95
C ILE A 221 10.30 -31.38 -5.50
N ALA A 222 11.27 -31.22 -4.59
CA ALA A 222 11.00 -31.09 -3.15
C ALA A 222 10.06 -29.92 -2.81
N PHE A 223 10.16 -28.80 -3.53
CA PHE A 223 9.30 -27.64 -3.34
C PHE A 223 7.81 -27.95 -3.52
N LEU A 224 7.44 -28.94 -4.34
CA LEU A 224 6.04 -29.34 -4.52
C LEU A 224 5.43 -30.05 -3.30
N GLN A 225 6.25 -30.43 -2.30
CA GLN A 225 5.79 -31.00 -1.03
C GLN A 225 5.46 -29.91 0.01
N GLN A 226 5.81 -28.65 -0.25
CA GLN A 226 5.49 -27.53 0.62
C GLN A 226 3.97 -27.37 0.74
N LYS A 227 3.49 -27.19 1.97
CA LYS A 227 2.06 -26.96 2.21
C LYS A 227 1.72 -25.52 1.90
N LEU A 228 0.68 -25.34 1.10
CA LEU A 228 -0.01 -24.08 0.98
C LEU A 228 -1.18 -24.08 1.96
N TYR A 229 -1.44 -22.94 2.60
CA TYR A 229 -2.64 -22.79 3.40
C TYR A 229 -3.90 -22.94 2.53
N ASP A 230 -4.97 -23.40 3.15
CA ASP A 230 -6.22 -23.68 2.45
C ASP A 230 -6.85 -22.40 1.88
N ASN A 231 -7.00 -22.39 0.55
CA ASN A 231 -7.52 -21.27 -0.20
C ASN A 231 -8.05 -21.73 -1.56
N GLU A 232 -9.23 -21.25 -1.96
CA GLU A 232 -9.89 -21.62 -3.21
C GLU A 232 -9.02 -21.34 -4.45
N TYR A 233 -8.23 -20.26 -4.43
CA TYR A 233 -7.34 -19.93 -5.54
C TYR A 233 -6.19 -20.93 -5.65
N ASN A 234 -5.61 -21.37 -4.53
CA ASN A 234 -4.56 -22.40 -4.54
C ASN A 234 -5.10 -23.69 -5.16
N ALA A 235 -6.22 -24.19 -4.62
CA ALA A 235 -6.84 -25.45 -5.07
C ALA A 235 -7.21 -25.41 -6.56
N ARG A 236 -7.81 -24.30 -7.02
CA ARG A 236 -8.27 -24.14 -8.40
C ARG A 236 -7.11 -23.89 -9.37
N ASN A 237 -6.24 -22.93 -9.08
CA ASN A 237 -5.25 -22.44 -10.05
C ASN A 237 -4.08 -23.41 -10.22
N ILE A 238 -3.66 -24.11 -9.16
CA ILE A 238 -2.57 -25.10 -9.27
C ILE A 238 -2.99 -26.22 -10.22
N SER A 239 -4.16 -26.81 -9.99
CA SER A 239 -4.71 -27.88 -10.84
C SER A 239 -4.95 -27.41 -12.29
N ASN A 240 -5.58 -26.25 -12.46
CA ASN A 240 -5.87 -25.71 -13.80
C ASN A 240 -4.60 -25.37 -14.58
N ASN A 241 -3.60 -24.77 -13.93
CA ASN A 241 -2.36 -24.38 -14.61
C ASN A 241 -1.52 -25.60 -14.93
N TYR A 242 -1.41 -26.58 -14.03
CA TYR A 242 -0.76 -27.85 -14.34
C TYR A 242 -1.39 -28.53 -15.56
N ARG A 243 -2.72 -28.66 -15.59
CA ARG A 243 -3.44 -29.25 -16.74
C ARG A 243 -3.29 -28.42 -18.02
N ALA A 244 -3.17 -27.10 -17.93
CA ALA A 244 -2.96 -26.25 -19.10
C ALA A 244 -1.56 -26.46 -19.69
N LEU A 245 -0.53 -26.51 -18.83
CA LEU A 245 0.84 -26.79 -19.23
C LEU A 245 0.96 -28.21 -19.80
N GLU A 246 0.39 -29.21 -19.12
CA GLU A 246 0.36 -30.62 -19.55
C GLU A 246 -0.24 -30.77 -20.95
N ARG A 247 -1.35 -30.07 -21.27
CA ARG A 247 -1.93 -30.09 -22.62
C ARG A 247 -1.01 -29.48 -23.68
N ARG A 248 -0.25 -28.43 -23.36
CA ARG A 248 0.66 -27.79 -24.33
C ARG A 248 1.85 -28.66 -24.69
N ILE A 249 2.32 -29.45 -23.74
CA ILE A 249 3.49 -30.34 -23.90
C ILE A 249 3.08 -31.81 -24.08
N SER A 250 1.78 -32.10 -24.15
CA SER A 250 1.25 -33.44 -24.34
C SER A 250 1.80 -34.03 -25.63
N LYS A 251 2.30 -35.26 -25.52
CA LYS A 251 2.70 -36.05 -26.68
C LYS A 251 1.44 -36.72 -27.26
N PRO A 252 1.34 -36.87 -28.59
CA PRO A 252 0.28 -37.68 -29.18
C PRO A 252 0.41 -39.13 -28.73
N ASP A 253 -0.67 -39.92 -28.82
CA ASP A 253 -0.59 -41.35 -28.50
C ASP A 253 0.40 -42.05 -29.43
N LEU A 254 1.27 -42.89 -28.86
CA LEU A 254 2.15 -43.75 -29.65
C LEU A 254 1.32 -44.86 -30.31
N LYS A 255 0.84 -44.61 -31.54
CA LYS A 255 0.00 -45.54 -32.32
C LYS A 255 0.76 -46.15 -33.51
N GLU A 256 0.15 -47.12 -34.17
CA GLU A 256 0.84 -47.99 -35.14
C GLU A 256 1.23 -47.28 -36.45
N SER A 257 0.51 -46.24 -36.87
CA SER A 257 0.77 -45.56 -38.15
C SER A 257 2.09 -44.78 -38.16
N GLN A 258 2.75 -44.74 -39.31
CA GLN A 258 4.07 -44.10 -39.47
C GLN A 258 4.04 -42.60 -39.16
N GLN A 259 3.04 -41.87 -39.65
CA GLN A 259 2.88 -40.42 -39.41
C GLN A 259 2.74 -40.09 -37.92
N GLN A 260 1.96 -40.88 -37.17
CA GLN A 260 1.74 -40.62 -35.74
C GLN A 260 2.98 -40.90 -34.90
N LYS A 261 3.81 -41.87 -35.31
CA LYS A 261 5.12 -42.11 -34.69
C LYS A 261 6.07 -40.93 -34.93
N GLU A 262 6.08 -40.38 -36.14
CA GLU A 262 6.89 -39.19 -36.46
C GLU A 262 6.45 -37.98 -35.62
N ASP A 263 5.14 -37.70 -35.56
CA ASP A 263 4.60 -36.61 -34.74
C ASP A 263 4.95 -36.78 -33.25
N TYR A 264 4.92 -38.02 -32.73
CA TYR A 264 5.35 -38.34 -31.37
C TYR A 264 6.82 -37.98 -31.13
N TYR A 265 7.73 -38.48 -31.98
CA TYR A 265 9.18 -38.28 -31.77
C TYR A 265 9.60 -36.83 -31.99
N VAL A 266 8.96 -36.11 -32.91
CA VAL A 266 9.15 -34.66 -33.06
C VAL A 266 8.76 -33.96 -31.75
N LYS A 267 7.56 -34.27 -31.22
CA LYS A 267 7.10 -33.64 -29.99
C LYS A 267 7.95 -34.00 -28.79
N GLU A 268 8.40 -35.25 -28.71
CA GLU A 268 9.31 -35.70 -27.67
C GLU A 268 10.64 -34.94 -27.71
N ARG A 269 11.22 -34.74 -28.89
CA ARG A 269 12.45 -33.95 -29.06
C ARG A 269 12.25 -32.49 -28.66
N GLU A 270 11.14 -31.88 -29.04
CA GLU A 270 10.79 -30.52 -28.58
C GLU A 270 10.70 -30.45 -27.05
N CYS A 271 10.03 -31.41 -26.42
CA CYS A 271 9.89 -31.45 -24.96
C CYS A 271 11.25 -31.61 -24.27
N ARG A 272 12.14 -32.47 -24.77
CA ARG A 272 13.50 -32.61 -24.22
C ARG A 272 14.32 -31.33 -24.36
N ARG A 273 14.23 -30.64 -25.50
CA ARG A 273 14.90 -29.34 -25.69
C ARG A 273 14.36 -28.29 -24.72
N LEU A 274 13.04 -28.25 -24.55
CA LEU A 274 12.40 -27.33 -23.62
C LEU A 274 12.79 -27.64 -22.17
N GLU A 275 12.81 -28.91 -21.78
CA GLU A 275 13.29 -29.37 -20.46
C GLU A 275 14.72 -28.91 -20.20
N GLU A 276 15.64 -29.18 -21.12
CA GLU A 276 17.05 -28.76 -21.00
C GLU A 276 17.19 -27.23 -20.92
N PHE A 277 16.41 -26.50 -21.70
CA PHE A 277 16.40 -25.03 -21.68
C PHE A 277 15.86 -24.48 -20.36
N VAL A 278 14.75 -25.03 -19.85
CA VAL A 278 14.19 -24.63 -18.55
C VAL A 278 15.19 -24.94 -17.43
N GLU A 279 15.81 -26.10 -17.43
CA GLU A 279 16.75 -26.49 -16.37
C GLU A 279 18.01 -25.63 -16.35
N ASN A 280 18.61 -25.37 -17.52
CA ASN A 280 19.98 -24.88 -17.59
C ASN A 280 20.12 -23.46 -18.16
N ARG A 281 19.07 -22.91 -18.78
CA ARG A 281 19.11 -21.59 -19.43
C ARG A 281 18.10 -20.59 -18.88
N CYS A 282 17.05 -21.03 -18.18
CA CYS A 282 16.19 -20.12 -17.44
C CYS A 282 16.84 -19.74 -16.10
N GLU A 283 17.07 -18.45 -15.90
CA GLU A 283 17.83 -17.91 -14.77
C GLU A 283 17.00 -16.95 -13.90
N LEU A 284 17.29 -16.93 -12.60
CA LEU A 284 16.76 -15.99 -11.62
C LEU A 284 17.91 -15.17 -11.01
N ILE A 285 17.67 -13.88 -10.77
CA ILE A 285 18.46 -13.12 -9.80
C ILE A 285 17.95 -13.54 -8.42
N VAL A 286 18.80 -14.06 -7.56
CA VAL A 286 18.43 -14.43 -6.19
C VAL A 286 19.05 -13.43 -5.23
N VAL A 287 18.22 -12.83 -4.40
CA VAL A 287 18.64 -11.98 -3.28
C VAL A 287 18.39 -12.78 -2.00
N VAL A 288 19.45 -13.09 -1.26
CA VAL A 288 19.37 -13.81 0.02
C VAL A 288 19.83 -12.88 1.13
N THR A 289 19.03 -12.75 2.19
CA THR A 289 19.43 -12.01 3.41
C THR A 289 19.02 -12.78 4.66
N SER A 290 19.77 -12.59 5.75
CA SER A 290 19.42 -13.06 7.10
C SER A 290 18.49 -12.10 7.83
N ASP A 291 18.29 -10.86 7.32
CA ASP A 291 17.34 -9.90 7.87
C ASP A 291 16.06 -9.88 7.04
N VAL A 292 14.98 -10.38 7.63
CA VAL A 292 13.64 -10.33 7.04
C VAL A 292 13.24 -8.90 6.65
N SER A 293 13.62 -7.90 7.44
CA SER A 293 13.30 -6.49 7.18
C SER A 293 13.92 -6.00 5.88
N GLU A 294 15.19 -6.35 5.65
CA GLU A 294 15.93 -6.06 4.42
C GLU A 294 15.30 -6.78 3.22
N ALA A 295 14.92 -8.06 3.36
CA ALA A 295 14.27 -8.82 2.30
C ALA A 295 12.99 -8.13 1.81
N PHE A 296 12.19 -7.63 2.75
CA PHE A 296 10.97 -6.91 2.43
C PHE A 296 11.22 -5.48 1.90
N GLN A 297 12.31 -4.81 2.28
CA GLN A 297 12.71 -3.55 1.64
C GLN A 297 13.06 -3.78 0.16
N PHE A 298 13.77 -4.88 -0.14
CA PHE A 298 14.00 -5.28 -1.53
C PHE A 298 12.68 -5.56 -2.26
N PHE A 299 11.75 -6.27 -1.64
CA PHE A 299 10.41 -6.50 -2.21
C PHE A 299 9.69 -5.18 -2.53
N ASP A 300 9.63 -4.24 -1.58
CA ASP A 300 8.97 -2.93 -1.79
C ASP A 300 9.64 -2.18 -2.97
N SER A 301 10.98 -2.14 -3.02
CA SER A 301 11.73 -1.46 -4.09
C SER A 301 11.61 -2.11 -5.48
N GLN A 302 11.42 -3.44 -5.55
CA GLN A 302 11.23 -4.13 -6.82
C GLN A 302 9.83 -3.91 -7.38
N ASN A 303 8.81 -3.92 -6.52
CA ASN A 303 7.43 -3.71 -6.95
C ASN A 303 7.18 -2.28 -7.44
N ALA A 304 7.92 -1.29 -6.93
CA ALA A 304 7.86 0.09 -7.41
C ALA A 304 8.21 0.27 -8.91
N ARG A 305 8.97 -0.67 -9.50
CA ARG A 305 9.36 -0.65 -10.94
C ARG A 305 8.44 -1.49 -11.84
N GLY A 306 7.64 -2.38 -11.27
CA GLY A 306 6.80 -3.34 -11.98
C GLY A 306 5.33 -2.92 -12.05
N LYS A 307 4.43 -3.91 -12.20
CA LYS A 307 2.99 -3.68 -11.97
C LYS A 307 2.79 -3.39 -10.48
N ALA A 308 2.54 -2.13 -10.15
CA ALA A 308 2.35 -1.69 -8.76
C ALA A 308 1.35 -2.59 -8.02
N LEU A 309 1.75 -3.04 -6.84
CA LEU A 309 0.84 -3.69 -5.91
C LEU A 309 -0.14 -2.66 -5.36
N TYR A 310 -1.28 -3.11 -4.88
CA TYR A 310 -2.15 -2.20 -4.16
C TYR A 310 -1.48 -1.79 -2.83
N PRO A 311 -1.66 -0.53 -2.38
CA PRO A 311 -1.17 -0.05 -1.09
C PRO A 311 -1.42 -1.01 0.09
N HIS A 312 -2.60 -1.62 0.14
CA HIS A 312 -2.97 -2.54 1.21
C HIS A 312 -2.21 -3.87 1.18
N ASP A 313 -1.71 -4.32 0.02
CA ASP A 313 -0.88 -5.53 -0.07
C ASP A 313 0.51 -5.29 0.53
N LEU A 314 1.07 -4.10 0.31
CA LEU A 314 2.33 -3.67 0.95
C LEU A 314 2.18 -3.54 2.46
N LEU A 315 1.05 -2.98 2.91
CA LEU A 315 0.72 -2.89 4.34
C LEU A 315 0.54 -4.27 4.96
N LYS A 316 -0.17 -5.19 4.31
CA LYS A 316 -0.32 -6.58 4.77
C LYS A 316 1.05 -7.22 5.06
N ALA A 317 1.98 -7.13 4.10
CA ALA A 317 3.33 -7.68 4.26
C ALA A 317 4.08 -6.99 5.41
N TYR A 318 3.99 -5.65 5.52
CA TYR A 318 4.57 -4.90 6.62
C TYR A 318 4.06 -5.36 7.98
N HIS A 319 2.74 -5.47 8.17
CA HIS A 319 2.18 -5.85 9.47
C HIS A 319 2.42 -7.32 9.81
N LEU A 320 2.52 -8.22 8.83
CA LEU A 320 2.90 -9.62 9.11
C LEU A 320 4.33 -9.74 9.66
N ARG A 321 5.26 -8.88 9.27
CA ARG A 321 6.60 -8.82 9.88
C ARG A 321 6.57 -8.46 11.37
N GLU A 322 5.63 -7.63 11.77
CA GLU A 322 5.52 -7.15 13.15
C GLU A 322 4.86 -8.18 14.08
N MET A 323 4.42 -9.31 13.53
CA MET A 323 3.77 -10.43 14.24
C MET A 323 4.73 -11.58 14.62
N ILE A 324 6.05 -11.34 14.61
CA ILE A 324 7.03 -12.34 15.06
C ILE A 324 6.73 -12.78 16.49
N GLY A 325 6.60 -14.10 16.68
CA GLY A 325 6.28 -14.72 17.97
C GLY A 325 4.79 -14.97 18.21
N ILE A 326 3.92 -14.64 17.26
CA ILE A 326 2.51 -15.09 17.27
C ILE A 326 2.46 -16.52 16.72
N GLU A 327 1.62 -17.37 17.33
CA GLU A 327 1.39 -18.75 16.90
C GLU A 327 0.94 -18.84 15.44
N GLU A 328 1.52 -19.78 14.67
CA GLU A 328 1.25 -19.90 13.22
C GLU A 328 -0.23 -20.05 12.90
N ASN A 329 -0.98 -20.83 13.70
CA ASN A 329 -2.43 -21.02 13.54
C ASN A 329 -3.22 -19.72 13.70
N GLU A 330 -2.75 -18.78 14.53
CA GLU A 330 -3.37 -17.48 14.71
C GLU A 330 -3.04 -16.56 13.53
N VAL A 331 -1.80 -16.56 13.06
CA VAL A 331 -1.40 -15.84 11.83
C VAL A 331 -2.22 -16.33 10.63
N GLU A 332 -2.43 -17.64 10.49
CA GLU A 332 -3.27 -18.21 9.42
C GLU A 332 -4.69 -17.67 9.47
N ARG A 333 -5.29 -17.63 10.66
CA ARG A 333 -6.65 -17.13 10.87
C ARG A 333 -6.77 -15.67 10.47
N ILE A 334 -5.79 -14.85 10.83
CA ILE A 334 -5.73 -13.43 10.49
C ILE A 334 -5.60 -13.24 8.97
N VAL A 335 -4.70 -13.99 8.33
CA VAL A 335 -4.51 -13.95 6.87
C VAL A 335 -5.78 -14.40 6.14
N LYS A 336 -6.44 -15.47 6.60
CA LYS A 336 -7.72 -15.92 6.03
C LYS A 336 -8.80 -14.85 6.15
N GLY A 337 -8.91 -14.19 7.31
CA GLY A 337 -9.86 -13.09 7.51
C GLY A 337 -9.60 -11.90 6.59
N TRP A 338 -8.34 -11.54 6.36
CA TRP A 338 -7.97 -10.50 5.40
C TRP A 338 -8.36 -10.87 3.96
N GLU A 339 -8.09 -12.11 3.54
CA GLU A 339 -8.37 -12.59 2.18
C GLU A 339 -9.87 -12.79 1.89
N GLN A 340 -10.74 -12.76 2.91
CA GLN A 340 -12.20 -12.75 2.72
C GLN A 340 -12.70 -11.41 2.16
N ILE A 341 -11.96 -10.32 2.38
CA ILE A 341 -12.29 -9.01 1.82
C ILE A 341 -11.71 -8.96 0.40
N SER A 342 -12.54 -8.55 -0.57
CA SER A 342 -12.08 -8.45 -1.96
C SER A 342 -11.00 -7.39 -2.12
N GLN A 343 -10.07 -7.61 -3.06
CA GLN A 343 -8.97 -6.67 -3.35
C GLN A 343 -9.48 -5.27 -3.74
N SER A 344 -10.57 -5.19 -4.50
CA SER A 344 -11.22 -3.92 -4.83
C SER A 344 -11.92 -3.28 -3.61
N GLY A 345 -12.48 -4.10 -2.71
CA GLY A 345 -13.06 -3.65 -1.45
C GLY A 345 -12.01 -3.04 -0.52
N LEU A 346 -10.86 -3.71 -0.36
CA LEU A 346 -9.73 -3.18 0.42
C LEU A 346 -9.17 -1.89 -0.21
N ALA A 347 -9.00 -1.85 -1.53
CA ALA A 347 -8.51 -0.66 -2.22
C ALA A 347 -9.45 0.55 -2.05
N ASP A 348 -10.76 0.34 -2.19
CA ASP A 348 -11.77 1.37 -1.95
C ASP A 348 -11.75 1.81 -0.47
N PHE A 349 -11.71 0.86 0.46
CA PHE A 349 -11.72 1.12 1.89
C PHE A 349 -10.51 1.93 2.36
N PHE A 350 -9.30 1.48 2.04
CA PHE A 350 -8.07 2.19 2.43
C PHE A 350 -7.96 3.54 1.71
N GLY A 351 -8.20 3.58 0.40
CA GLY A 351 -7.98 4.78 -0.41
C GLY A 351 -9.05 5.85 -0.25
N ASN A 352 -10.34 5.47 -0.29
CA ASN A 352 -11.45 6.44 -0.29
C ASN A 352 -12.03 6.71 1.10
N TYR A 353 -11.88 5.81 2.07
CA TYR A 353 -12.42 6.02 3.42
C TYR A 353 -11.30 6.35 4.40
N LEU A 354 -10.44 5.38 4.72
CA LEU A 354 -9.46 5.55 5.80
C LEU A 354 -8.45 6.66 5.52
N TYR A 355 -7.81 6.66 4.35
CA TYR A 355 -6.81 7.65 3.98
C TYR A 355 -7.40 9.07 3.97
N ARG A 356 -8.58 9.23 3.38
CA ARG A 356 -9.23 10.54 3.30
C ARG A 356 -9.62 11.08 4.66
N ILE A 357 -10.19 10.23 5.53
CA ILE A 357 -10.52 10.62 6.91
C ILE A 357 -9.25 11.09 7.64
N LYS A 358 -8.16 10.32 7.58
CA LYS A 358 -6.88 10.68 8.23
C LYS A 358 -6.32 12.02 7.74
N GLU A 359 -6.36 12.29 6.44
CA GLU A 359 -5.93 13.58 5.90
C GLU A 359 -6.87 14.73 6.29
N TRP A 360 -8.17 14.54 6.16
CA TRP A 360 -9.15 15.59 6.41
C TRP A 360 -9.27 15.98 7.89
N VAL A 361 -9.13 15.04 8.82
CA VAL A 361 -9.04 15.33 10.26
C VAL A 361 -7.86 16.26 10.56
N ASN A 362 -6.73 16.03 9.91
CA ASN A 362 -5.53 16.87 10.03
C ASN A 362 -5.64 18.21 9.27
N GLY A 363 -6.71 18.43 8.50
CA GLY A 363 -6.89 19.63 7.70
C GLY A 363 -6.09 19.64 6.39
N ASN A 364 -5.68 18.47 5.91
CA ASN A 364 -4.92 18.31 4.68
C ASN A 364 -5.82 17.89 3.51
N ARG A 365 -5.37 18.18 2.28
CA ARG A 365 -6.00 17.66 1.07
C ARG A 365 -5.65 16.19 0.89
N ALA A 366 -6.67 15.34 0.75
CA ALA A 366 -6.48 13.92 0.44
C ALA A 366 -6.36 13.65 -1.08
N GLU A 367 -5.17 13.36 -1.58
CA GLU A 367 -4.97 12.98 -2.99
C GLU A 367 -5.36 11.50 -3.26
N VAL A 368 -4.43 10.70 -3.75
CA VAL A 368 -4.57 9.25 -3.94
C VAL A 368 -3.64 8.55 -2.95
N LEU A 369 -4.11 7.46 -2.35
CA LEU A 369 -3.27 6.60 -1.54
C LEU A 369 -2.32 5.80 -2.47
N ASP A 370 -1.02 5.98 -2.29
CA ASP A 370 0.03 5.31 -3.04
C ASP A 370 1.25 5.01 -2.14
N GLU A 371 2.28 4.40 -2.70
CA GLU A 371 3.49 3.98 -1.98
C GLU A 371 4.21 5.13 -1.24
N ARG A 372 4.02 6.39 -1.65
CA ARG A 372 4.65 7.55 -1.03
C ARG A 372 3.99 7.93 0.30
N ASN A 373 2.69 7.67 0.44
CA ASN A 373 1.91 8.05 1.63
C ASN A 373 1.37 6.86 2.44
N ILE A 374 1.60 5.60 2.04
CA ILE A 374 1.20 4.42 2.85
C ILE A 374 1.82 4.36 4.25
N HIS A 375 2.91 5.07 4.50
CA HIS A 375 3.63 5.04 5.78
C HIS A 375 2.74 5.45 6.97
N MET A 376 1.68 6.24 6.75
CA MET A 376 0.72 6.60 7.81
C MET A 376 -0.05 5.41 8.40
N PHE A 377 -0.11 4.29 7.67
CA PHE A 377 -0.77 3.07 8.13
C PHE A 377 0.19 2.08 8.79
N LYS A 378 1.52 2.29 8.68
CA LYS A 378 2.53 1.43 9.31
C LYS A 378 2.50 1.50 10.84
N GLY A 379 2.24 2.70 11.38
CA GLY A 379 1.93 2.87 12.80
C GLY A 379 3.11 2.67 13.76
N ILE A 380 2.79 2.34 15.01
CA ILE A 380 3.74 2.14 16.12
C ILE A 380 4.25 0.69 16.10
N THR A 381 5.56 0.52 15.88
CA THR A 381 6.21 -0.81 15.83
C THR A 381 6.24 -1.52 17.18
N ARG A 382 6.41 -2.85 17.17
CA ARG A 382 6.56 -3.66 18.38
C ARG A 382 7.71 -3.18 19.27
N SER A 383 8.81 -2.77 18.66
CA SER A 383 10.04 -2.34 19.35
C SER A 383 9.98 -0.91 19.90
N ALA A 384 9.02 -0.07 19.50
CA ALA A 384 8.92 1.31 19.98
C ALA A 384 8.66 1.39 21.49
N ARG A 385 9.51 2.13 22.22
CA ARG A 385 9.44 2.27 23.70
C ARG A 385 9.20 3.70 24.19
N THR A 386 8.88 4.63 23.29
CA THR A 386 8.63 6.02 23.68
C THR A 386 7.37 6.13 24.54
N PRO A 387 7.22 7.17 25.39
CA PRO A 387 6.00 7.39 26.15
C PRO A 387 4.75 7.47 25.26
N TYR A 388 4.87 8.10 24.09
CA TYR A 388 3.83 8.13 23.05
C TYR A 388 3.43 6.71 22.61
N ALA A 389 4.40 5.85 22.28
CA ALA A 389 4.13 4.48 21.88
C ALA A 389 3.51 3.66 23.03
N GLN A 390 4.01 3.84 24.25
CA GLN A 390 3.52 3.13 25.43
C GLN A 390 2.06 3.49 25.75
N PHE A 391 1.65 4.74 25.57
CA PHE A 391 0.26 5.17 25.78
C PHE A 391 -0.71 4.37 24.92
N TYR A 392 -0.52 4.39 23.60
CA TYR A 392 -1.42 3.68 22.68
C TYR A 392 -1.31 2.15 22.81
N LYS A 393 -0.10 1.62 23.00
CA LYS A 393 0.09 0.18 23.27
C LYS A 393 -0.64 -0.27 24.53
N SER A 394 -0.57 0.52 25.60
CA SER A 394 -1.25 0.17 26.86
C SER A 394 -2.76 0.19 26.71
N ALA A 395 -3.31 1.19 26.00
CA ALA A 395 -4.74 1.27 25.71
C ALA A 395 -5.23 0.04 24.93
N TYR A 396 -4.54 -0.32 23.84
CA TYR A 396 -4.86 -1.52 23.06
C TYR A 396 -4.70 -2.79 23.89
N CYS A 397 -3.58 -2.97 24.61
CA CYS A 397 -3.35 -4.15 25.44
C CYS A 397 -4.42 -4.33 26.51
N TYR A 398 -4.89 -3.24 27.11
CA TYR A 398 -5.99 -3.30 28.08
C TYR A 398 -7.30 -3.72 27.41
N ALA A 399 -7.65 -3.13 26.26
CA ALA A 399 -8.84 -3.51 25.51
C ALA A 399 -8.79 -4.99 25.06
N ASP A 400 -7.65 -5.44 24.51
CA ASP A 400 -7.43 -6.84 24.10
C ASP A 400 -7.52 -7.79 25.29
N MET A 401 -6.89 -7.46 26.42
CA MET A 401 -6.97 -8.27 27.64
C MET A 401 -8.41 -8.43 28.13
N VAL A 402 -9.20 -7.35 28.15
CA VAL A 402 -10.60 -7.41 28.56
C VAL A 402 -11.41 -8.24 27.55
N ASN A 403 -11.31 -7.91 26.26
CA ASN A 403 -12.10 -8.54 25.19
C ASN A 403 -11.79 -10.03 25.00
N SER A 404 -10.54 -10.44 25.25
CA SER A 404 -10.08 -11.83 25.14
C SER A 404 -10.28 -12.64 26.42
N SER A 405 -10.72 -12.01 27.52
CA SER A 405 -10.98 -12.68 28.80
C SER A 405 -12.43 -13.18 28.91
N ALA A 406 -12.72 -13.93 29.98
CA ALA A 406 -14.09 -14.28 30.34
C ALA A 406 -14.90 -13.08 30.87
N MET A 407 -14.26 -11.91 31.09
CA MET A 407 -14.90 -10.79 31.78
C MET A 407 -16.15 -10.27 31.07
N PRO A 408 -16.16 -9.98 29.75
CA PRO A 408 -17.37 -9.55 29.06
C PRO A 408 -18.51 -10.55 29.20
N PHE A 409 -18.20 -11.84 29.06
CA PHE A 409 -19.18 -12.92 29.16
C PHE A 409 -19.77 -13.09 30.58
N VAL A 410 -18.90 -13.12 31.60
CA VAL A 410 -19.32 -13.41 32.99
C VAL A 410 -20.03 -12.21 33.63
N SER A 411 -19.54 -11.00 33.38
CA SER A 411 -20.09 -9.78 33.99
C SER A 411 -21.20 -9.13 33.17
N GLY A 412 -21.41 -9.57 31.93
CA GLY A 412 -22.24 -8.86 30.96
C GLY A 412 -21.65 -7.49 30.54
N THR A 413 -20.40 -7.19 30.93
CA THR A 413 -19.71 -5.99 30.50
C THR A 413 -19.46 -6.07 29.00
N ARG A 414 -19.54 -4.93 28.34
CA ARG A 414 -19.46 -4.83 26.89
C ARG A 414 -17.99 -4.85 26.45
N ASN A 415 -17.73 -5.26 25.20
CA ASN A 415 -16.39 -5.17 24.63
C ASN A 415 -15.92 -3.71 24.61
N ILE A 416 -14.63 -3.52 24.78
CA ILE A 416 -13.96 -2.22 24.76
C ILE A 416 -13.44 -1.98 23.35
N ASN A 417 -13.75 -0.83 22.76
CA ASN A 417 -13.14 -0.42 21.49
C ASN A 417 -11.63 -0.23 21.69
N ALA A 418 -10.84 -0.91 20.87
CA ALA A 418 -9.38 -0.88 20.93
C ALA A 418 -8.76 0.16 19.96
N PHE A 419 -9.59 0.87 19.19
CA PHE A 419 -9.17 1.69 18.06
C PHE A 419 -9.83 3.07 18.06
N GLN A 420 -9.15 4.04 17.42
CA GLN A 420 -9.74 5.30 16.97
C GLN A 420 -9.18 5.62 15.58
N LEU A 421 -10.00 6.17 14.67
CA LEU A 421 -9.60 6.40 13.27
C LEU A 421 -8.49 7.43 13.14
N ASP A 422 -8.43 8.43 14.02
CA ASP A 422 -7.41 9.48 14.05
C ASP A 422 -6.20 9.12 14.92
N ALA A 423 -6.26 8.01 15.66
CA ALA A 423 -5.14 7.49 16.43
C ALA A 423 -4.08 6.77 15.54
N PRO A 424 -2.82 6.69 16.01
CA PRO A 424 -1.83 5.82 15.39
C PRO A 424 -2.22 4.35 15.54
N ILE A 425 -1.99 3.58 14.48
CA ILE A 425 -2.24 2.13 14.48
C ILE A 425 -1.05 1.45 15.18
N ILE A 426 -1.27 0.35 15.89
CA ILE A 426 -0.17 -0.50 16.38
C ILE A 426 0.15 -1.51 15.28
N ALA A 427 1.43 -1.61 14.94
CA ALA A 427 1.87 -2.53 13.89
C ALA A 427 1.69 -3.99 14.32
N GLY A 428 1.51 -4.90 13.36
CA GLY A 428 1.22 -6.31 13.64
C GLY A 428 -0.25 -6.69 13.58
N LYS A 429 -0.65 -7.66 14.41
CA LYS A 429 -2.03 -8.13 14.59
C LYS A 429 -3.07 -6.99 14.74
N PRO A 430 -2.81 -5.90 15.50
CA PRO A 430 -3.80 -4.84 15.71
C PRO A 430 -4.22 -4.14 14.41
N PHE A 431 -3.34 -4.05 13.41
CA PHE A 431 -3.69 -3.47 12.11
C PHE A 431 -4.75 -4.30 11.35
N PHE A 432 -4.65 -5.63 11.42
CA PHE A 432 -5.63 -6.51 10.78
C PHE A 432 -6.98 -6.42 11.47
N GLU A 433 -6.98 -6.34 12.79
CA GLU A 433 -8.18 -6.16 13.60
C GLU A 433 -8.82 -4.80 13.36
N TYR A 434 -8.02 -3.73 13.36
CA TYR A 434 -8.44 -2.38 12.98
C TYR A 434 -9.12 -2.38 11.61
N THR A 435 -8.49 -3.01 10.62
CA THR A 435 -9.03 -3.08 9.25
C THR A 435 -10.36 -3.80 9.23
N LYS A 436 -10.44 -4.98 9.88
CA LYS A 436 -11.67 -5.78 9.94
C LYS A 436 -12.80 -5.02 10.66
N HIS A 437 -12.47 -4.38 11.78
CA HIS A 437 -13.42 -3.63 12.61
C HIS A 437 -14.06 -2.49 11.82
N TYR A 438 -13.26 -1.57 11.28
CA TYR A 438 -13.81 -0.42 10.53
C TYR A 438 -14.40 -0.80 9.17
N TYR A 439 -13.93 -1.87 8.53
CA TYR A 439 -14.56 -2.39 7.32
C TYR A 439 -15.97 -2.93 7.63
N ALA A 440 -16.15 -3.61 8.78
CA ALA A 440 -17.46 -4.08 9.21
C ALA A 440 -18.40 -2.92 9.55
N ILE A 441 -17.93 -1.91 10.29
CA ILE A 441 -18.74 -0.70 10.59
C ILE A 441 -19.13 0.02 9.30
N LEU A 442 -18.19 0.21 8.36
CA LEU A 442 -18.50 0.86 7.10
C LEU A 442 -19.50 0.05 6.27
N LYS A 443 -19.37 -1.28 6.25
CA LYS A 443 -20.33 -2.16 5.59
C LYS A 443 -21.72 -1.99 6.18
N ASP A 444 -21.82 -1.92 7.51
CA ASP A 444 -23.07 -1.67 8.25
C ASP A 444 -23.68 -0.31 7.90
N ILE A 445 -22.91 0.79 7.96
CA ILE A 445 -23.35 2.14 7.59
C ILE A 445 -23.88 2.21 6.14
N ARG A 446 -23.28 1.42 5.24
CA ARG A 446 -23.66 1.39 3.82
C ARG A 446 -24.80 0.43 3.51
N ASP A 447 -25.18 -0.42 4.45
CA ASP A 447 -26.26 -1.38 4.31
C ASP A 447 -27.53 -0.86 4.96
N ASN A 448 -28.40 -0.26 4.15
CA ASN A 448 -29.67 0.31 4.61
C ASN A 448 -30.83 -0.70 4.52
N SER A 449 -30.53 -1.99 4.66
CA SER A 449 -31.59 -3.00 4.74
C SER A 449 -32.43 -2.78 6.01
N LYS A 450 -33.66 -3.29 6.01
CA LYS A 450 -34.59 -3.13 7.14
C LYS A 450 -34.27 -4.04 8.34
N TYR A 451 -33.54 -5.14 8.10
CA TYR A 451 -33.36 -6.21 9.09
C TYR A 451 -31.90 -6.59 9.32
N GLU A 452 -30.98 -6.06 8.51
CA GLU A 452 -29.53 -6.20 8.63
C GLU A 452 -28.94 -4.80 8.76
N GLY A 453 -27.91 -4.65 9.59
CA GLY A 453 -27.30 -3.35 9.88
C GLY A 453 -27.82 -2.72 11.16
N PHE A 454 -26.92 -2.09 11.92
CA PHE A 454 -27.21 -1.47 13.20
C PHE A 454 -27.41 0.06 13.08
N TYR A 455 -26.48 0.76 12.42
CA TYR A 455 -26.44 2.22 12.45
C TYR A 455 -27.46 2.85 11.51
N ILE A 456 -27.41 2.48 10.23
CA ILE A 456 -28.30 3.01 9.20
C ILE A 456 -29.24 1.89 8.79
N ASN A 457 -30.46 1.89 9.34
CA ASN A 457 -31.45 0.86 9.06
C ASN A 457 -32.78 1.50 8.66
N ASP A 458 -33.33 1.04 7.53
CA ASP A 458 -34.61 1.50 6.96
C ASP A 458 -34.70 3.03 6.74
N ASN A 459 -33.56 3.74 6.76
CA ASN A 459 -33.48 5.19 6.77
C ASN A 459 -33.93 5.77 5.42
N ILE A 460 -34.93 6.65 5.45
CA ILE A 460 -35.58 7.17 4.24
C ILE A 460 -34.67 8.06 3.37
N ILE A 461 -33.75 8.80 4.00
CA ILE A 461 -32.74 9.58 3.28
C ILE A 461 -31.87 8.62 2.48
N VAL A 462 -31.29 7.63 3.16
CA VAL A 462 -30.37 6.68 2.53
C VAL A 462 -31.07 5.82 1.47
N LYS A 463 -32.32 5.39 1.69
CA LYS A 463 -33.15 4.70 0.67
C LYS A 463 -33.28 5.53 -0.60
N THR A 464 -33.56 6.82 -0.45
CA THR A 464 -33.69 7.76 -1.57
C THR A 464 -32.38 7.89 -2.33
N LEU A 465 -31.26 8.01 -1.60
CA LEU A 465 -29.93 8.13 -2.20
C LEU A 465 -29.54 6.86 -2.98
N ASP A 466 -29.78 5.68 -2.41
CA ASP A 466 -29.44 4.40 -3.04
C ASP A 466 -30.31 4.10 -4.27
N ARG A 467 -31.57 4.54 -4.26
CA ARG A 467 -32.50 4.31 -5.37
C ARG A 467 -32.28 5.27 -6.53
N TYR A 468 -32.16 6.57 -6.25
CA TYR A 468 -32.19 7.61 -7.31
C TYR A 468 -30.86 8.32 -7.55
N PHE A 469 -29.95 8.28 -6.58
CA PHE A 469 -28.69 9.03 -6.60
C PHE A 469 -27.44 8.13 -6.50
N LYS A 470 -27.56 6.83 -6.71
CA LYS A 470 -26.40 5.90 -6.66
C LYS A 470 -25.40 6.06 -7.80
N LYS A 471 -25.83 6.58 -8.95
CA LYS A 471 -25.00 6.71 -10.17
C LYS A 471 -24.49 8.14 -10.36
N GLY A 472 -23.31 8.25 -10.98
CA GLY A 472 -22.70 9.52 -11.36
C GLY A 472 -21.63 9.99 -10.37
N VAL A 473 -20.54 10.57 -10.90
CA VAL A 473 -19.35 10.97 -10.14
C VAL A 473 -19.72 11.92 -8.98
N GLY A 474 -20.51 12.95 -9.27
CA GLY A 474 -20.92 13.92 -8.25
C GLY A 474 -21.72 13.30 -7.10
N ASN A 475 -22.66 12.41 -7.41
CA ASN A 475 -23.42 11.74 -6.35
C ASN A 475 -22.53 10.78 -5.54
N GLY A 476 -21.62 10.07 -6.20
CA GLY A 476 -20.65 9.20 -5.52
C GLY A 476 -19.75 9.97 -4.55
N ILE A 477 -19.29 11.17 -4.93
CA ILE A 477 -18.50 12.04 -4.06
C ILE A 477 -19.33 12.50 -2.85
N ALA A 478 -20.56 12.97 -3.06
CA ALA A 478 -21.42 13.41 -1.97
C ALA A 478 -21.77 12.26 -1.01
N ARG A 479 -22.06 11.08 -1.55
CA ARG A 479 -22.32 9.86 -0.77
C ARG A 479 -21.10 9.46 0.06
N LEU A 480 -19.90 9.54 -0.51
CA LEU A 480 -18.66 9.24 0.22
C LEU A 480 -18.40 10.23 1.36
N LEU A 481 -18.61 11.53 1.14
CA LEU A 481 -18.48 12.55 2.20
C LEU A 481 -19.46 12.27 3.35
N PHE A 482 -20.70 11.92 3.01
CA PHE A 482 -21.70 11.48 3.99
C PHE A 482 -21.21 10.24 4.76
N ASP A 483 -20.91 9.13 4.07
CA ASP A 483 -20.50 7.86 4.71
C ASP A 483 -19.25 8.02 5.58
N THR A 484 -18.25 8.79 5.15
CA THR A 484 -17.01 9.02 5.92
C THR A 484 -17.24 9.89 7.15
N SER A 485 -18.14 10.87 7.09
CA SER A 485 -18.50 11.68 8.27
C SER A 485 -19.29 10.86 9.29
N VAL A 486 -20.19 9.99 8.83
CA VAL A 486 -20.93 9.03 9.67
C VAL A 486 -19.97 8.03 10.31
N LEU A 487 -19.04 7.46 9.55
CA LEU A 487 -18.03 6.54 10.07
C LEU A 487 -17.18 7.19 11.17
N LEU A 488 -16.75 8.45 10.99
CA LEU A 488 -15.97 9.16 12.00
C LEU A 488 -16.79 9.53 13.25
N TYR A 489 -18.08 9.83 13.10
CA TYR A 489 -18.97 10.02 14.25
C TYR A 489 -19.11 8.72 15.05
N VAL A 490 -19.37 7.61 14.37
CA VAL A 490 -19.54 6.29 14.98
C VAL A 490 -18.29 5.90 15.75
N ASP A 491 -17.12 6.02 15.12
CA ASP A 491 -15.81 5.78 15.75
C ASP A 491 -15.62 6.54 17.07
N ARG A 492 -16.04 7.81 17.08
CA ARG A 492 -15.75 8.71 18.19
C ARG A 492 -16.74 8.63 19.34
N PHE A 493 -18.01 8.39 19.03
CA PHE A 493 -19.08 8.60 19.99
C PHE A 493 -19.98 7.39 20.22
N CYS A 494 -20.01 6.43 19.31
CA CYS A 494 -20.84 5.25 19.48
C CYS A 494 -20.06 4.17 20.25
N PRO A 495 -20.68 3.54 21.27
CA PRO A 495 -20.04 2.42 21.95
C PRO A 495 -19.84 1.21 21.00
N GLU A 496 -18.79 0.42 21.24
CA GLU A 496 -18.46 -0.81 20.49
C GLU A 496 -19.65 -1.79 20.40
N SER A 497 -20.41 -1.80 21.47
CA SER A 497 -21.63 -2.57 21.68
C SER A 497 -22.87 -1.74 21.41
N TYR A 498 -24.01 -2.39 21.16
CA TYR A 498 -25.34 -1.77 20.97
C TYR A 498 -25.52 -0.38 21.64
N PRO A 499 -25.48 0.69 20.83
CA PRO A 499 -25.88 2.04 21.24
C PRO A 499 -27.21 2.04 21.99
N THR A 500 -27.26 2.85 23.05
CA THR A 500 -28.48 3.08 23.79
C THR A 500 -29.48 3.86 22.93
N LYS A 501 -30.73 3.96 23.39
CA LYS A 501 -31.73 4.78 22.70
C LYS A 501 -31.29 6.24 22.60
N GLU A 502 -30.67 6.78 23.65
CA GLU A 502 -30.15 8.15 23.68
C GLU A 502 -29.01 8.34 22.66
N ASP A 503 -28.09 7.37 22.57
CA ASP A 503 -27.01 7.39 21.57
C ASP A 503 -27.59 7.42 20.14
N MET A 504 -28.65 6.63 19.89
CA MET A 504 -29.33 6.57 18.60
C MET A 504 -30.06 7.87 18.26
N GLU A 505 -30.74 8.51 19.23
CA GLU A 505 -31.41 9.79 19.01
C GLU A 505 -30.43 10.91 18.63
N LEU A 506 -29.23 10.93 19.25
CA LEU A 506 -28.16 11.88 18.90
C LEU A 506 -27.53 11.54 17.54
N PHE A 507 -27.32 10.25 17.26
CA PHE A 507 -26.81 9.77 15.99
C PHE A 507 -27.75 10.12 14.83
N GLU A 508 -29.06 9.93 14.97
CA GLU A 508 -30.05 10.26 13.94
C GLU A 508 -30.06 11.76 13.61
N GLN A 509 -29.93 12.62 14.63
CA GLN A 509 -29.77 14.06 14.42
C GLN A 509 -28.48 14.37 13.65
N PHE A 510 -27.38 13.72 14.01
CA PHE A 510 -26.12 13.88 13.29
C PHE A 510 -26.22 13.40 11.83
N VAL A 511 -26.92 12.30 11.56
CA VAL A 511 -27.15 11.79 10.19
C VAL A 511 -27.81 12.85 9.32
N VAL A 512 -28.79 13.59 9.84
CA VAL A 512 -29.40 14.72 9.12
C VAL A 512 -28.37 15.81 8.83
N TYR A 513 -27.57 16.22 9.80
CA TYR A 513 -26.55 17.26 9.62
C TYR A 513 -25.43 16.84 8.65
N ALA A 514 -24.96 15.60 8.76
CA ALA A 514 -24.00 14.99 7.83
C ALA A 514 -24.55 14.98 6.40
N PHE A 515 -25.82 14.60 6.25
CA PHE A 515 -26.52 14.63 4.96
C PHE A 515 -26.60 16.06 4.40
N VAL A 516 -27.11 17.01 5.19
CA VAL A 516 -27.25 18.43 4.78
C VAL A 516 -25.89 18.99 4.37
N TRP A 517 -24.83 18.74 5.14
CA TRP A 517 -23.48 19.17 4.79
C TRP A 517 -23.00 18.56 3.47
N ALA A 518 -22.99 17.23 3.35
CA ALA A 518 -22.46 16.53 2.18
C ALA A 518 -23.27 16.81 0.90
N TYR A 519 -24.60 16.91 1.01
CA TYR A 519 -25.47 17.20 -0.13
C TYR A 519 -25.62 18.71 -0.41
N SER A 520 -25.21 19.61 0.49
CA SER A 520 -25.04 21.02 0.15
C SER A 520 -23.98 21.22 -0.92
N LEU A 521 -22.87 20.47 -0.84
CA LEU A 521 -21.88 20.42 -1.91
C LEU A 521 -22.52 19.91 -3.21
N ARG A 522 -23.34 18.86 -3.14
CA ARG A 522 -23.97 18.29 -4.33
C ARG A 522 -24.93 19.25 -5.00
N ALA A 523 -25.77 19.92 -4.20
CA ALA A 523 -26.81 20.84 -4.66
C ALA A 523 -26.22 22.08 -5.34
N GLN A 524 -25.09 22.59 -4.86
CA GLN A 524 -24.48 23.84 -5.33
C GLN A 524 -23.62 23.70 -6.61
N TYR A 525 -23.52 22.49 -7.19
CA TYR A 525 -22.72 22.21 -8.39
C TYR A 525 -23.55 21.54 -9.50
N THR A 526 -23.41 22.06 -10.73
CA THR A 526 -23.93 21.36 -11.92
C THR A 526 -23.07 20.13 -12.26
N ASN A 527 -21.74 20.27 -12.16
CA ASN A 527 -20.77 19.19 -12.33
C ASN A 527 -19.89 19.16 -11.09
N LEU A 528 -20.02 18.11 -10.27
CA LEU A 528 -19.25 17.93 -9.05
C LEU A 528 -18.10 16.94 -9.30
N GLY A 529 -16.86 17.39 -9.05
CA GLY A 529 -15.64 16.59 -9.09
C GLY A 529 -14.79 16.75 -7.83
N TRP A 530 -13.72 15.97 -7.74
CA TRP A 530 -12.88 15.87 -6.53
C TRP A 530 -12.23 17.18 -6.09
N LEU A 531 -11.78 18.01 -7.03
CA LEU A 531 -11.22 19.33 -6.70
C LEU A 531 -12.26 20.22 -5.99
N SER A 532 -13.51 20.16 -6.43
CA SER A 532 -14.60 20.91 -5.81
C SER A 532 -14.91 20.42 -4.40
N ALA A 533 -14.92 19.09 -4.19
CA ALA A 533 -15.11 18.50 -2.85
C ALA A 533 -13.98 18.89 -1.88
N GLN A 534 -12.73 18.85 -2.34
CA GLN A 534 -11.58 19.29 -1.54
C GLN A 534 -11.67 20.77 -1.20
N ASN A 535 -12.03 21.63 -2.16
CA ASN A 535 -12.21 23.07 -1.91
C ASN A 535 -13.34 23.34 -0.91
N PHE A 536 -14.42 22.54 -0.95
CA PHE A 536 -15.54 22.63 -0.02
C PHE A 536 -15.14 22.27 1.42
N ILE A 537 -14.35 21.20 1.60
CA ILE A 537 -13.82 20.80 2.91
C ILE A 537 -12.78 21.81 3.41
N MET A 538 -11.93 22.33 2.51
CA MET A 538 -10.83 23.24 2.86
C MET A 538 -11.24 24.71 2.99
N GLU A 539 -12.53 25.03 2.85
CA GLU A 539 -13.06 26.40 3.01
C GLU A 539 -12.45 27.42 2.03
N THR A 540 -12.05 26.97 0.83
CA THR A 540 -11.35 27.86 -0.12
C THR A 540 -12.28 28.69 -1.00
N ASN A 541 -13.60 28.54 -0.89
CA ASN A 541 -14.57 29.31 -1.66
C ASN A 541 -15.67 29.85 -0.73
N GLU A 542 -15.55 31.13 -0.39
CA GLU A 542 -16.45 31.84 0.51
C GLU A 542 -17.90 31.92 0.00
N ASN A 543 -18.12 31.73 -1.30
CA ASN A 543 -19.46 31.77 -1.90
C ASN A 543 -20.25 30.46 -1.72
N LEU A 544 -19.62 29.38 -1.23
CA LEU A 544 -20.31 28.11 -1.00
C LEU A 544 -20.88 28.06 0.40
N LYS A 545 -22.20 27.87 0.48
CA LYS A 545 -22.88 27.58 1.75
C LYS A 545 -22.42 26.24 2.31
N ASN A 546 -22.32 26.17 3.63
CA ASN A 546 -21.94 24.98 4.39
C ASN A 546 -20.54 24.42 4.04
N SER A 547 -19.69 25.23 3.40
CA SER A 547 -18.29 24.89 3.16
C SER A 547 -17.54 25.00 4.48
N PHE A 548 -17.22 23.85 5.07
CA PHE A 548 -16.36 23.72 6.24
C PHE A 548 -15.81 22.30 6.40
N ASN A 549 -14.71 22.17 7.14
CA ASN A 549 -14.11 20.87 7.43
C ASN A 549 -14.90 20.12 8.54
N MET A 550 -15.91 19.35 8.14
CA MET A 550 -16.71 18.50 9.03
C MET A 550 -15.85 17.54 9.87
N TYR A 551 -14.84 16.93 9.27
CA TYR A 551 -13.99 15.93 9.94
C TYR A 551 -13.20 16.52 11.11
N LYS A 552 -12.66 17.72 10.93
CA LYS A 552 -11.97 18.47 11.99
C LYS A 552 -12.90 18.90 13.10
N LEU A 553 -14.17 19.19 12.79
CA LEU A 553 -15.17 19.46 13.82
C LEU A 553 -15.43 18.21 14.64
N ILE A 554 -15.78 17.10 14.01
CA ILE A 554 -16.02 15.82 14.70
C ILE A 554 -14.82 15.46 15.59
N ALA A 555 -13.60 15.49 15.04
CA ALA A 555 -12.37 15.09 15.73
C ALA A 555 -11.94 16.02 16.89
N ARG A 556 -12.59 17.16 17.08
CA ARG A 556 -12.28 18.10 18.18
C ARG A 556 -13.29 18.08 19.31
N GLN A 557 -14.44 17.45 19.13
CA GLN A 557 -15.51 17.47 20.12
C GLN A 557 -15.37 16.31 21.08
N ASP A 558 -15.63 16.55 22.36
CA ASP A 558 -15.56 15.52 23.39
C ASP A 558 -16.88 14.74 23.51
N THR A 559 -18.01 15.32 23.07
CA THR A 559 -19.33 14.69 23.14
C THR A 559 -20.17 14.93 21.89
N PRO A 560 -21.17 14.06 21.60
CA PRO A 560 -22.14 14.30 20.53
C PRO A 560 -22.90 15.61 20.66
N THR A 561 -23.30 15.97 21.88
CA THR A 561 -24.13 17.16 22.12
C THR A 561 -23.38 18.44 21.77
N THR A 562 -22.09 18.53 22.12
CA THR A 562 -21.28 19.70 21.73
C THR A 562 -21.05 19.76 20.23
N LEU A 563 -20.86 18.61 19.58
CA LEU A 563 -20.79 18.53 18.12
C LEU A 563 -22.07 19.02 17.44
N LEU A 564 -23.23 18.50 17.87
CA LEU A 564 -24.53 18.90 17.32
C LEU A 564 -24.78 20.40 17.49
N SER A 565 -24.43 20.97 18.67
CA SER A 565 -24.54 22.41 18.90
C SER A 565 -23.67 23.22 17.92
N VAL A 566 -22.40 22.83 17.72
CA VAL A 566 -21.49 23.52 16.80
C VAL A 566 -21.96 23.40 15.35
N LEU A 567 -22.53 22.25 14.97
CA LEU A 567 -23.09 22.04 13.64
C LEU A 567 -24.37 22.86 13.41
N ALA A 568 -25.22 23.01 14.43
CA ALA A 568 -26.41 23.85 14.36
C ALA A 568 -26.05 25.33 14.09
N ASP A 569 -24.96 25.83 14.67
CA ASP A 569 -24.47 27.19 14.42
C ASP A 569 -23.84 27.36 13.02
N LYS A 570 -23.24 26.30 12.47
CA LYS A 570 -22.50 26.34 11.20
C LYS A 570 -23.34 26.04 9.98
N LEU A 571 -24.32 25.15 10.10
CA LEU A 571 -25.17 24.75 8.98
C LEU A 571 -26.22 25.82 8.72
N THR A 572 -26.31 26.21 7.46
CA THR A 572 -27.20 27.26 6.97
C THR A 572 -28.12 26.72 5.88
N PRO A 573 -29.39 27.19 5.80
CA PRO A 573 -30.28 26.84 4.70
C PRO A 573 -29.73 27.28 3.34
N LEU A 574 -30.02 26.49 2.31
CA LEU A 574 -29.73 26.86 0.91
C LEU A 574 -30.90 27.64 0.34
N SER A 575 -30.62 28.72 -0.37
CA SER A 575 -31.64 29.42 -1.16
C SER A 575 -31.83 28.76 -2.53
N ASP A 576 -32.94 29.10 -3.19
CA ASP A 576 -33.16 28.73 -4.59
C ASP A 576 -31.98 29.16 -5.48
N SER A 577 -31.30 30.28 -5.20
CA SER A 577 -30.17 30.74 -6.01
C SER A 577 -28.91 29.88 -5.86
N ASP A 578 -28.77 29.18 -4.72
CA ASP A 578 -27.63 28.32 -4.43
C ASP A 578 -27.71 26.99 -5.17
N ILE A 579 -28.92 26.50 -5.44
CA ILE A 579 -29.13 25.21 -6.10
C ILE A 579 -28.74 25.31 -7.58
N LYS A 580 -27.80 24.47 -8.01
CA LYS A 580 -27.37 24.32 -9.42
C LYS A 580 -27.56 22.91 -9.94
N ASP A 581 -27.70 21.93 -9.06
CA ASP A 581 -27.97 20.55 -9.42
C ASP A 581 -29.35 20.40 -10.07
N GLY A 582 -29.45 19.58 -11.11
CA GLY A 582 -30.71 19.21 -11.75
C GLY A 582 -31.48 20.33 -12.48
N LYS A 583 -31.16 21.62 -12.26
CA LYS A 583 -31.85 22.77 -12.85
C LYS A 583 -31.86 22.78 -14.38
N LYS A 584 -30.72 22.49 -15.02
CA LYS A 584 -30.61 22.50 -16.50
C LYS A 584 -31.45 21.42 -17.18
N ASN A 585 -31.76 20.34 -16.47
CA ASN A 585 -32.45 19.18 -17.04
C ASN A 585 -33.88 19.02 -16.47
N GLY A 586 -34.40 20.01 -15.72
CA GLY A 586 -35.72 19.97 -15.09
C GLY A 586 -35.91 18.91 -14.01
N ARG A 587 -34.83 18.21 -13.62
CA ARG A 587 -34.85 17.06 -12.70
C ARG A 587 -35.07 17.48 -11.24
N ILE A 588 -34.72 18.72 -10.92
CA ILE A 588 -34.91 19.34 -9.61
C ILE A 588 -35.66 20.66 -9.85
N ASN A 589 -36.94 20.69 -9.48
CA ASN A 589 -37.77 21.89 -9.48
C ASN A 589 -38.71 21.88 -8.25
N ALA A 590 -39.19 23.06 -7.84
CA ALA A 590 -40.07 23.20 -6.67
C ALA A 590 -41.38 22.41 -6.79
N LYS A 591 -41.81 22.02 -8.00
CA LYS A 591 -43.06 21.27 -8.23
C LYS A 591 -42.93 19.78 -7.91
N ASN A 592 -41.72 19.23 -7.90
CA ASN A 592 -41.46 17.80 -7.70
C ASN A 592 -40.72 17.53 -6.38
N LEU A 593 -40.62 18.51 -5.48
CA LEU A 593 -39.86 18.41 -4.23
C LEU A 593 -40.38 17.28 -3.35
N ASP A 594 -41.70 17.17 -3.18
CA ASP A 594 -42.33 16.18 -2.31
C ASP A 594 -42.78 14.91 -3.06
N GLY A 595 -42.36 14.75 -4.32
CA GLY A 595 -42.69 13.58 -5.12
C GLY A 595 -42.02 12.33 -4.55
N HIS A 596 -42.79 11.25 -4.42
CA HIS A 596 -42.31 9.93 -4.00
C HIS A 596 -42.84 8.83 -4.94
N ASP A 597 -42.20 7.67 -4.92
CA ASP A 597 -42.64 6.50 -5.66
C ASP A 597 -43.73 5.70 -4.90
N GLY A 598 -44.15 4.57 -5.48
CA GLY A 598 -45.17 3.69 -4.90
C GLY A 598 -44.75 3.01 -3.58
N ASP A 599 -43.46 3.00 -3.25
CA ASP A 599 -42.94 2.47 -1.98
C ASP A 599 -42.74 3.60 -0.93
N GLY A 600 -43.12 4.83 -1.27
CA GLY A 600 -42.92 6.01 -0.40
C GLY A 600 -41.48 6.53 -0.38
N VAL A 601 -40.62 6.15 -1.32
CA VAL A 601 -39.25 6.67 -1.44
C VAL A 601 -39.26 7.95 -2.28
N TYR A 602 -38.63 9.02 -1.77
CA TYR A 602 -38.65 10.33 -2.41
C TYR A 602 -37.81 10.37 -3.69
N LEU A 603 -38.27 11.13 -4.69
CA LEU A 603 -37.60 11.27 -5.98
C LEU A 603 -36.48 12.33 -5.95
N ASN A 604 -36.49 13.22 -4.96
CA ASN A 604 -35.59 14.36 -4.84
C ASN A 604 -35.03 14.48 -3.42
N TYR A 605 -33.71 14.41 -3.27
CA TYR A 605 -33.06 14.53 -1.95
C TYR A 605 -33.27 15.90 -1.29
N LEU A 606 -33.57 16.96 -2.06
CA LEU A 606 -33.87 18.28 -1.49
C LEU A 606 -35.16 18.29 -0.67
N HIS A 607 -36.04 17.29 -0.81
CA HIS A 607 -37.14 17.08 0.12
C HIS A 607 -36.66 17.08 1.58
N PHE A 608 -35.55 16.37 1.83
CA PHE A 608 -34.97 16.26 3.16
C PHE A 608 -34.32 17.55 3.65
N PHE A 609 -33.91 18.45 2.75
CA PHE A 609 -33.50 19.80 3.15
C PHE A 609 -34.72 20.58 3.64
N ASN A 610 -35.83 20.54 2.90
CA ASN A 610 -37.05 21.27 3.23
C ASN A 610 -37.68 20.83 4.57
N VAL A 611 -37.89 19.52 4.77
CA VAL A 611 -38.52 19.01 6.00
C VAL A 611 -37.67 19.26 7.25
N ASN A 612 -36.34 19.34 7.09
CA ASN A 612 -35.40 19.67 8.16
C ASN A 612 -35.05 21.17 8.23
N ARG A 613 -35.77 22.04 7.50
CA ARG A 613 -35.62 23.51 7.53
C ARG A 613 -34.26 24.05 7.03
N PHE A 614 -33.67 23.39 6.05
CA PHE A 614 -32.42 23.78 5.37
C PHE A 614 -32.61 24.17 3.88
N LEU A 615 -33.84 24.45 3.43
CA LEU A 615 -34.16 24.92 2.08
C LEU A 615 -35.06 26.16 2.12
#